data_AF-H1VW87-F1
#
_entry.id   AF-H1VW87-F1
#
_cell.length_a   1.000
_cell.length_b   1.000
_cell.length_c   1.000
_cell.angle_alpha   90.00
_cell.angle_beta   90.00
_cell.angle_gamma   90.00
#
_symmetry.space_group_name_H-M   'P 1'
#
loop_
_entity.id
_entity.type
_entity.pdbx_description
1 polymer ?
#
loop_
_entity_poly.entity_id
_entity_poly.type
_entity_poly.pdbx_seq_one_letter_code
_entity_poly.pdbx_strand_id
1 'polypeptide(L)'
;MLAFNVTDHSIAPSQTILVQIFRPHKTALPVVHPGDAILLRNFSVMTLTSRGFGLRANDGSSWAVFEHKSQDDLPQIRGPPVELTDGETSHAALLKQWYNGLDAKSLARLDKANVTAPIGN
;
A
#
# COMPACT_ATOMS: atom_id res chain seq x y z
N MET A 1 3.84 3.57 14.73
CA MET A 1 3.87 2.48 13.73
C MET A 1 2.54 2.48 12.99
N LEU A 2 2.57 2.30 11.68
CA LEU A 2 1.41 1.98 10.85
C LEU A 2 1.69 0.66 10.15
N ALA A 3 0.71 -0.23 10.10
CA ALA A 3 0.78 -1.46 9.33
C ALA A 3 -0.48 -1.59 8.46
N PHE A 4 -0.30 -1.96 7.19
CA PHE A 4 -1.37 -2.18 6.23
C PHE A 4 -0.92 -3.22 5.22
N ASN A 5 -1.86 -3.76 4.44
CA ASN A 5 -1.56 -4.73 3.40
C ASN A 5 -1.70 -4.09 2.02
N VAL A 6 -0.85 -4.52 1.09
CA VAL A 6 -0.93 -4.13 -0.33
C VAL A 6 -1.17 -5.36 -1.21
N THR A 7 -1.74 -5.13 -2.38
CA THR A 7 -1.92 -6.13 -3.44
C THR A 7 -1.84 -5.44 -4.79
N ASP A 8 -1.67 -6.22 -5.86
CA ASP A 8 -1.70 -5.77 -7.24
C ASP A 8 -2.20 -6.89 -8.15
N HIS A 9 -2.18 -6.64 -9.47
CA HIS A 9 -2.57 -7.62 -10.49
C HIS A 9 -1.83 -8.95 -10.42
N SER A 10 -0.59 -8.99 -9.91
CA SER A 10 0.27 -10.16 -9.95
C SER A 10 -0.04 -11.17 -8.84
N ILE A 11 -0.60 -10.71 -7.71
CA ILE A 11 -0.84 -11.54 -6.52
C ILE A 11 -2.31 -11.59 -6.06
N ALA A 12 -3.15 -10.68 -6.54
CA ALA A 12 -4.59 -10.70 -6.29
C ALA A 12 -5.30 -11.85 -7.02
N PRO A 13 -6.48 -12.30 -6.54
CA PRO A 13 -7.16 -11.89 -5.31
C PRO A 13 -6.80 -12.74 -4.09
N SER A 14 -5.76 -13.59 -4.19
CA SER A 14 -5.45 -14.59 -3.16
C SER A 14 -4.38 -14.18 -2.15
N GLN A 15 -3.59 -13.15 -2.45
CA GLN A 15 -2.46 -12.77 -1.61
C GLN A 15 -2.39 -11.26 -1.40
N THR A 16 -1.82 -10.92 -0.25
CA THR A 16 -1.52 -9.55 0.16
C THR A 16 -0.15 -9.54 0.84
N ILE A 17 0.56 -8.43 0.73
CA ILE A 17 1.88 -8.23 1.34
C ILE A 17 1.75 -7.22 2.49
N LEU A 18 2.25 -7.59 3.67
CA LEU A 18 2.27 -6.70 4.82
C LEU A 18 3.32 -5.61 4.64
N VAL A 19 2.94 -4.36 4.86
CA VAL A 19 3.82 -3.19 4.89
C VAL A 19 3.82 -2.62 6.30
N GLN A 20 5.00 -2.38 6.87
CA GLN A 20 5.19 -1.76 8.18
C GLN A 20 5.97 -0.45 8.05
N ILE A 21 5.38 0.66 8.51
CA ILE A 21 6.01 1.98 8.54
C ILE A 21 6.20 2.45 9.97
N PHE A 22 7.45 2.75 10.32
CA PHE A 22 7.83 3.31 11.61
C PHE A 22 8.37 4.73 11.43
N ARG A 23 7.72 5.69 12.09
CA ARG A 23 8.18 7.08 12.21
C ARG A 23 7.95 7.57 13.64
N PRO A 24 8.85 8.42 14.19
CA PRO A 24 8.66 9.01 15.51
C PRO A 24 7.41 9.89 15.61
N HIS A 25 7.10 10.63 14.55
CA HIS A 25 5.97 11.55 14.51
C HIS A 25 4.79 10.96 13.72
N LYS A 26 3.60 10.91 14.34
CA LYS A 26 2.37 10.37 13.71
C LYS A 26 1.95 11.13 12.46
N THR A 27 2.21 12.43 12.39
CA THR A 27 1.92 13.28 11.22
C THR A 27 2.72 12.88 9.98
N ALA A 28 3.87 12.24 10.19
CA ALA A 28 4.70 11.66 9.15
C ALA A 28 4.32 10.20 8.84
N LEU A 29 3.14 9.72 9.20
CA LEU A 29 2.62 8.43 8.73
C LEU A 29 1.57 8.69 7.63
N PRO A 30 1.51 7.85 6.58
CA PRO A 30 0.46 7.97 5.58
C PRO A 30 -0.90 7.67 6.18
N VAL A 31 -1.95 8.23 5.59
CA VAL A 31 -3.33 7.80 5.80
C VAL A 31 -3.71 6.98 4.58
N VAL A 32 -4.16 5.74 4.82
CA VAL A 32 -4.46 4.77 3.77
C VAL A 32 -5.82 4.13 4.02
N HIS A 33 -6.55 3.86 2.95
CA HIS A 33 -7.83 3.18 2.93
C HIS A 33 -7.84 2.10 1.83
N PRO A 34 -8.70 1.07 1.94
CA PRO A 34 -8.90 0.11 0.87
C PRO A 34 -9.24 0.82 -0.45
N GLY A 35 -8.52 0.46 -1.51
CA GLY A 35 -8.65 1.04 -2.85
C GLY A 35 -7.73 2.23 -3.16
N ASP A 36 -7.03 2.78 -2.15
CA ASP A 36 -5.96 3.75 -2.40
C ASP A 36 -4.79 3.06 -3.11
N ALA A 37 -4.15 3.76 -4.04
CA ALA A 37 -2.86 3.34 -4.59
C ALA A 37 -1.72 3.99 -3.80
N ILE A 38 -0.64 3.24 -3.56
CA ILE A 38 0.49 3.73 -2.78
C ILE A 38 1.82 3.41 -3.46
N LEU A 39 2.66 4.43 -3.64
CA LEU A 39 4.05 4.26 -4.03
C LEU A 39 4.90 4.06 -2.78
N LEU A 40 5.71 3.01 -2.75
CA LEU A 40 6.63 2.70 -1.65
C LEU A 40 8.07 2.69 -2.17
N ARG A 41 8.90 3.64 -1.74
CA ARG A 41 10.28 3.77 -2.19
C ARG A 41 11.26 3.41 -1.07
N ASN A 42 12.29 2.65 -1.42
CA ASN A 42 13.38 2.25 -0.53
C ASN A 42 12.91 1.52 0.74
N PHE A 43 12.02 0.54 0.58
CA PHE A 43 11.60 -0.36 1.67
C PHE A 43 12.48 -1.61 1.70
N SER A 44 12.75 -2.11 2.90
CA SER A 44 13.48 -3.37 3.09
C SER A 44 12.50 -4.55 3.06
N VAL A 45 12.86 -5.61 2.35
CA VAL A 45 12.13 -6.89 2.42
C VAL A 45 12.47 -7.57 3.75
N MET A 46 11.46 -8.03 4.48
CA MET A 46 11.62 -8.79 5.71
C MET A 46 10.94 -10.15 5.60
N THR A 47 11.52 -11.19 6.18
CA THR A 47 10.88 -12.49 6.30
C THR A 47 9.77 -12.42 7.35
N LEU A 48 8.62 -12.99 7.04
CA LEU A 48 7.50 -13.12 7.97
C LEU A 48 7.23 -14.60 8.20
N THR A 49 7.36 -15.04 9.46
CA THR A 49 6.98 -16.39 9.87
C THR A 49 5.54 -16.63 9.43
N SER A 50 5.29 -17.73 8.72
CA SER A 50 3.99 -18.15 8.14
C SER A 50 3.44 -17.38 6.93
N ARG A 51 4.07 -16.27 6.49
CA ARG A 51 3.57 -15.45 5.36
C ARG A 51 4.59 -15.14 4.26
N GLY A 52 5.78 -15.76 4.33
CA GLY A 52 6.83 -15.55 3.35
C GLY A 52 7.59 -14.26 3.64
N PHE A 53 7.16 -13.15 3.05
CA PHE A 53 7.82 -11.86 3.22
C PHE A 53 6.85 -10.70 3.38
N GLY A 54 7.37 -9.58 3.87
CA GLY A 54 6.71 -8.29 3.93
C GLY A 54 7.70 -7.15 3.65
N LEU A 55 7.20 -5.93 3.69
CA LEU A 55 8.00 -4.71 3.50
C LEU A 55 8.08 -3.94 4.81
N ARG A 56 9.25 -3.45 5.16
CA ARG A 56 9.49 -2.60 6.33
C ARG A 56 10.21 -1.32 5.91
N ALA A 57 9.68 -0.19 6.38
CA ALA A 57 10.32 1.11 6.20
C ALA A 57 11.63 1.18 6.99
N ASN A 58 12.63 1.83 6.40
CA ASN A 58 13.88 2.26 7.00
C ASN A 58 13.98 3.80 6.97
N ASP A 59 15.13 4.34 7.35
CA ASP A 59 15.35 5.79 7.45
C ASP A 59 15.28 6.49 6.09
N GLY A 60 15.63 5.80 5.01
CA GLY A 60 15.57 6.31 3.65
C GLY A 60 14.24 6.03 2.93
N SER A 61 13.25 5.43 3.59
CA SER A 61 11.97 5.12 2.96
C SER A 61 11.08 6.34 2.80
N SER A 62 10.38 6.42 1.67
CA SER A 62 9.40 7.46 1.38
C SER A 62 8.19 6.88 0.65
N TRP A 63 7.09 7.60 0.66
CA TRP A 63 5.84 7.11 0.07
C TRP A 63 4.93 8.26 -0.39
N ALA A 64 4.07 7.94 -1.35
CA ALA A 64 3.02 8.82 -1.84
C ALA A 64 1.71 8.03 -1.93
N VAL A 65 0.63 8.56 -1.37
CA VAL A 65 -0.69 7.91 -1.40
C VAL A 65 -1.58 8.64 -2.39
N PHE A 66 -2.09 7.91 -3.36
CA PHE A 66 -3.07 8.37 -4.33
C PHE A 66 -4.44 7.91 -3.86
N GLU A 67 -5.14 8.81 -3.17
CA GLU A 67 -6.42 8.50 -2.55
C GLU A 67 -7.47 8.12 -3.59
N HIS A 68 -8.19 7.05 -3.31
CA HIS A 68 -9.19 6.49 -4.21
C HIS A 68 -10.32 7.47 -4.53
N LYS A 69 -10.72 8.26 -3.53
CA LYS A 69 -11.86 9.18 -3.58
C LYS A 69 -11.46 10.62 -3.93
N SER A 70 -10.17 10.90 -4.13
CA SER A 70 -9.70 12.25 -4.46
C SER A 70 -10.07 12.61 -5.90
N GLN A 71 -10.59 13.83 -6.10
CA GLN A 71 -10.94 14.36 -7.42
C GLN A 71 -9.77 15.08 -8.10
N ASP A 72 -8.77 15.53 -7.32
CA ASP A 72 -7.71 16.39 -7.82
C ASP A 72 -6.45 15.61 -8.24
N ASP A 73 -6.47 14.27 -8.11
CA ASP A 73 -5.35 13.33 -8.36
C ASP A 73 -4.01 13.68 -7.68
N LEU A 74 -4.01 14.66 -6.78
CA LEU A 74 -2.83 15.05 -6.01
C LEU A 74 -2.54 14.00 -4.93
N PRO A 75 -1.32 13.44 -4.91
CA PRO A 75 -0.96 12.45 -3.91
C PRO A 75 -0.68 13.11 -2.57
N GLN A 76 -1.07 12.42 -1.51
CA GLN A 76 -0.64 12.71 -0.16
C GLN A 76 0.83 12.29 0.00
N ILE A 77 1.71 13.28 0.13
CA ILE A 77 3.12 13.09 0.47
C ILE A 77 3.31 13.49 1.94
N ARG A 78 3.40 12.47 2.82
CA ARG A 78 3.71 12.65 4.24
C ARG A 78 5.08 12.08 4.53
N GLY A 79 5.88 12.77 5.35
CA GLY A 79 7.24 12.34 5.65
C GLY A 79 8.27 12.89 4.65
N PRO A 80 9.29 12.11 4.25
CA PRO A 80 10.32 12.57 3.32
C PRO A 80 9.73 12.92 1.94
N PRO A 81 10.31 13.90 1.22
CA PRO A 81 9.85 14.27 -0.11
C PRO A 81 9.95 13.08 -1.08
N VAL A 82 8.99 13.01 -2.01
CA VAL A 82 8.95 11.99 -3.06
C VAL A 82 8.89 12.70 -4.39
N GLU A 83 9.92 12.50 -5.21
CA GLU A 83 9.88 12.87 -6.62
C GLU A 83 9.03 11.85 -7.37
N LEU A 84 7.95 12.35 -7.99
CA LEU A 84 7.01 11.55 -8.77
C LEU A 84 7.24 11.79 -10.25
N THR A 85 7.16 10.71 -11.02
CA THR A 85 7.15 10.76 -12.47
C THR A 85 5.73 10.59 -13.01
N ASP A 86 5.49 11.07 -14.23
CA ASP A 86 4.20 10.88 -14.92
C ASP A 86 3.84 9.39 -15.05
N GLY A 87 4.85 8.53 -15.21
CA GLY A 87 4.69 7.08 -15.28
C GLY A 87 4.17 6.49 -13.96
N GLU A 88 4.70 6.92 -12.82
CA GLU A 88 4.24 6.48 -11.49
C GLU A 88 2.81 6.95 -11.21
N THR A 89 2.49 8.20 -11.53
CA THR A 89 1.13 8.75 -11.40
C THR A 89 0.14 7.99 -12.29
N SER A 90 0.51 7.73 -13.55
CA SER A 90 -0.32 6.95 -14.47
C SER A 90 -0.53 5.52 -13.98
N HIS A 91 0.52 4.89 -13.44
CA HIS A 91 0.42 3.53 -12.90
C HIS A 91 -0.48 3.47 -11.65
N ALA A 92 -0.40 4.45 -10.77
CA ALA A 92 -1.31 4.56 -9.63
C ALA A 92 -2.78 4.69 -10.08
N ALA A 93 -3.06 5.46 -11.12
CA ALA A 93 -4.40 5.56 -11.71
C ALA A 93 -4.90 4.21 -12.26
N LEU A 94 -4.03 3.45 -12.94
CA LEU A 94 -4.36 2.10 -13.42
C LEU A 94 -4.67 1.13 -12.28
N LEU A 95 -3.90 1.17 -11.18
CA LEU A 95 -4.17 0.35 -10.00
C LEU A 95 -5.52 0.70 -9.35
N LYS A 96 -5.85 1.99 -9.23
CA LYS A 96 -7.17 2.45 -8.73
C LYS A 96 -8.31 1.93 -9.63
N GLN A 97 -8.17 2.07 -10.95
CA GLN A 97 -9.16 1.60 -11.91
C GLN A 97 -9.35 0.08 -11.82
N TRP A 98 -8.25 -0.66 -11.73
CA TRP A 98 -8.30 -2.10 -11.58
C TRP A 98 -9.01 -2.53 -10.30
N TYR A 99 -8.64 -1.95 -9.16
CA TYR A 99 -9.24 -2.31 -7.87
C TYR A 99 -10.76 -2.10 -7.89
N ASN A 100 -11.22 -1.02 -8.53
CA ASN A 100 -12.65 -0.74 -8.74
C ASN A 100 -13.35 -1.69 -9.70
N GLY A 101 -12.60 -2.29 -10.62
CA GLY A 101 -13.11 -3.26 -11.58
C GLY A 101 -13.24 -4.68 -11.01
N LEU A 102 -12.81 -4.94 -9.77
CA LEU A 102 -12.91 -6.25 -9.16
C LEU A 102 -14.38 -6.64 -8.92
N ASP A 103 -14.75 -7.86 -9.32
CA ASP A 103 -16.07 -8.41 -9.03
C ASP A 103 -16.21 -8.79 -7.55
N ALA A 104 -17.46 -8.98 -7.10
CA ALA A 104 -17.76 -9.31 -5.70
C ALA A 104 -17.03 -10.59 -5.22
N LYS A 105 -16.82 -11.57 -6.10
CA LYS A 105 -16.10 -12.80 -5.79
C LYS A 105 -14.61 -12.54 -5.53
N SER A 106 -13.99 -11.70 -6.35
CA SER A 106 -12.58 -11.33 -6.20
C SER A 106 -12.38 -10.46 -4.96
N LEU A 107 -13.27 -9.50 -4.71
CA LEU A 107 -13.28 -8.69 -3.49
C LEU A 107 -13.38 -9.57 -2.24
N ALA A 108 -14.33 -10.51 -2.19
CA ALA A 108 -14.48 -11.41 -1.04
C ALA A 108 -13.23 -12.29 -0.79
N ARG A 109 -12.54 -12.73 -1.86
CA ARG A 109 -11.28 -13.47 -1.73
C ARG A 109 -10.15 -12.58 -1.22
N LEU A 110 -10.07 -11.34 -1.70
CA LEU A 110 -9.08 -10.37 -1.29
C LEU A 110 -9.29 -9.99 0.19
N ASP A 111 -10.53 -9.77 0.62
CA ASP A 111 -10.87 -9.49 2.02
C ASP A 111 -10.44 -10.64 2.94
N LYS A 112 -10.67 -11.88 2.53
CA LYS A 112 -10.19 -13.07 3.26
C LYS A 112 -8.66 -13.08 3.37
N ALA A 113 -7.94 -12.77 2.29
CA ALA A 113 -6.49 -12.69 2.29
C ALA A 113 -5.96 -11.56 3.19
N ASN A 114 -6.68 -10.43 3.23
CA ASN A 114 -6.40 -9.26 4.05
C ASN A 114 -6.56 -9.53 5.56
N VAL A 115 -7.63 -10.22 5.98
CA VAL A 115 -7.88 -10.58 7.39
C VAL A 115 -6.88 -11.61 7.91
N THR A 116 -6.43 -12.51 7.05
CA THR A 116 -5.47 -13.56 7.45
C THR A 116 -4.09 -12.95 7.80
N ALA A 117 -3.87 -11.65 7.57
CA ALA A 117 -2.66 -10.90 7.96
C ALA A 117 -2.73 -10.45 9.42
N PRO A 118 -1.94 -11.03 10.34
CA PRO A 118 -1.86 -10.47 11.68
C PRO A 118 -1.24 -9.08 11.59
N ILE A 119 -1.95 -8.09 12.12
CA ILE A 119 -1.37 -6.78 12.44
C ILE A 119 -0.46 -7.07 13.63
N GLY A 120 0.85 -7.04 13.42
CA GLY A 120 1.83 -7.48 14.41
C GLY A 120 1.57 -6.86 15.80
N ASN A 121 1.63 -7.71 16.84
CA ASN A 121 1.64 -7.31 18.24
C ASN A 121 2.77 -6.31 18.53
#